data_AF-A0A7Y5JJL0-F1
#
_entry.id   AF-A0A7Y5JJL0-F1
#
_cell.length_a   1.000
_cell.length_b   1.000
_cell.length_c   1.000
_cell.angle_alpha   90.00
_cell.angle_beta   90.00
_cell.angle_gamma   90.00
#
_symmetry.space_group_name_H-M   'P 1'
#
loop_
_entity.id
_entity.type
_entity.pdbx_description
1 polymer ?
#
loop_
_entity_poly.entity_id
_entity_poly.type
_entity_poly.pdbx_seq_one_letter_code
_entity_poly.pdbx_strand_id
1 'polypeptide(L)'
;IAAPSDEERAHPYLWRFWRKLGRRGTFTIFDRSWYGRVLVERVEGFCKPEDWQRAYTEINDFEEQLTRNRIVVIKFWLQISKDEQLRRFKEREATEFKRFKITEEDWRNREKWEAYQDAVSDMVERTSTEIAPWHLVSSQDKRCGRLQVLRIVTETLERALKKAAKGRE
;
A
#
# COMPACT_ATOMS: atom_id res chain seq x y z
N ILE A 1 -0.02 -8.82 4.48
CA ILE A 1 -1.50 -8.97 4.56
C ILE A 1 -1.96 -9.90 3.44
N ALA A 2 -2.84 -10.87 3.71
CA ALA A 2 -3.30 -11.87 2.75
C ALA A 2 -4.78 -11.67 2.36
N ALA A 3 -5.33 -12.58 1.54
CA ALA A 3 -6.75 -12.66 1.25
C ALA A 3 -7.56 -12.72 2.57
N PRO A 4 -8.73 -12.07 2.64
CA PRO A 4 -9.51 -12.04 3.87
C PRO A 4 -10.02 -13.43 4.28
N SER A 5 -10.08 -13.70 5.58
CA SER A 5 -10.76 -14.90 6.12
C SER A 5 -12.28 -14.73 6.10
N ASP A 6 -13.04 -15.80 6.37
CA ASP A 6 -14.51 -15.72 6.51
C ASP A 6 -14.93 -14.74 7.62
N GLU A 7 -14.22 -14.76 8.75
CA GLU A 7 -14.44 -13.80 9.83
C GLU A 7 -14.15 -12.36 9.39
N GLU A 8 -13.03 -12.12 8.71
CA GLU A 8 -12.70 -10.79 8.21
C GLU A 8 -13.72 -10.28 7.18
N ARG A 9 -14.34 -11.17 6.40
CA ARG A 9 -15.43 -10.83 5.46
C ARG A 9 -16.75 -10.50 6.16
N ALA A 10 -17.00 -11.04 7.34
CA ALA A 10 -18.20 -10.76 8.12
C ALA A 10 -18.18 -9.38 8.80
N HIS A 11 -17.02 -8.70 8.81
CA HIS A 11 -16.83 -7.38 9.36
C HIS A 11 -16.62 -6.31 8.27
N PRO A 12 -16.75 -5.01 8.59
CA PRO A 12 -16.28 -3.95 7.69
C PRO A 12 -14.80 -4.16 7.32
N TYR A 13 -14.45 -4.00 6.04
CA TYR A 13 -13.12 -4.39 5.53
C TYR A 13 -11.94 -3.72 6.24
N LEU A 14 -12.11 -2.53 6.80
CA LEU A 14 -11.08 -1.82 7.58
C LEU A 14 -10.80 -2.45 8.94
N TRP A 15 -11.74 -3.23 9.49
CA TRP A 15 -11.65 -3.82 10.83
C TRP A 15 -10.36 -4.63 11.02
N ARG A 16 -10.01 -5.45 10.04
CA ARG A 16 -8.80 -6.29 10.12
C ARG A 16 -7.49 -5.49 10.17
N PHE A 17 -7.51 -4.26 9.64
CA PHE A 17 -6.36 -3.37 9.66
C PHE A 17 -6.27 -2.62 10.98
N TRP A 18 -7.41 -2.14 11.50
CA TRP A 18 -7.52 -1.59 12.85
C TRP A 18 -6.94 -2.54 13.90
N ARG A 19 -7.29 -3.83 13.82
CA ARG A 19 -6.80 -4.89 14.72
C ARG A 19 -5.28 -5.11 14.66
N LYS A 20 -4.62 -4.71 13.57
CA LYS A 20 -3.18 -4.95 13.32
C LYS A 20 -2.32 -3.71 13.55
N LEU A 21 -2.91 -2.58 13.91
CA LEU A 21 -2.15 -1.40 14.29
C LEU A 21 -1.37 -1.66 15.59
N GLY A 22 -0.08 -1.35 15.56
CA GLY A 22 0.79 -1.48 16.72
C GLY A 22 0.46 -0.48 17.83
N ARG A 23 0.94 -0.78 19.05
CA ARG A 23 0.85 0.14 20.18
C ARG A 23 1.68 1.40 19.95
N ARG A 24 1.40 2.47 20.71
CA ARG A 24 2.20 3.71 20.66
C ARG A 24 3.68 3.42 20.89
N GLY A 25 4.54 4.11 20.13
CA GLY A 25 5.99 3.91 20.17
C GLY A 25 6.50 2.70 19.39
N THR A 26 5.65 2.02 18.62
CA THR A 26 6.06 0.93 17.72
C THR A 26 5.87 1.32 16.26
N PHE A 27 6.54 0.58 15.39
CA PHE A 27 6.37 0.65 13.95
C PHE A 27 5.51 -0.52 13.49
N THR A 28 4.58 -0.27 12.57
CA THR A 28 3.80 -1.30 11.88
C THR A 28 4.03 -1.12 10.39
N ILE A 29 4.46 -2.20 9.72
CA ILE A 29 4.67 -2.21 8.27
C ILE A 29 3.60 -3.09 7.64
N PHE A 30 2.81 -2.50 6.75
CA PHE A 30 1.83 -3.22 5.95
C PHE A 30 2.41 -3.60 4.58
N ASP A 31 2.83 -4.85 4.43
CA ASP A 31 3.06 -5.45 3.12
C ASP A 31 1.70 -5.82 2.50
N ARG A 32 1.22 -4.92 1.62
CA ARG A 32 -0.19 -4.70 1.24
C ARG A 32 -1.03 -4.19 2.41
N SER A 33 -2.06 -3.41 2.10
CA SER A 33 -2.88 -2.67 3.09
C SER A 33 -4.35 -2.58 2.67
N TRP A 34 -5.11 -1.68 3.29
CA TRP A 34 -6.52 -1.39 2.97
C TRP A 34 -6.75 -0.97 1.53
N TYR A 35 -5.71 -0.53 0.83
CA TYR A 35 -5.74 -0.20 -0.60
C TYR A 35 -6.07 -1.39 -1.51
N GLY A 36 -6.04 -2.64 -1.01
CA GLY A 36 -6.54 -3.80 -1.76
C GLY A 36 -7.97 -3.62 -2.28
N ARG A 37 -8.81 -2.88 -1.55
CA ARG A 37 -10.20 -2.56 -1.91
C ARG A 37 -10.34 -1.78 -3.21
N VAL A 38 -9.42 -0.85 -3.46
CA VAL A 38 -9.43 0.02 -4.66
C VAL A 38 -8.43 -0.44 -5.74
N LEU A 39 -7.73 -1.54 -5.48
CA LEU A 39 -6.76 -2.15 -6.40
C LEU A 39 -7.24 -3.54 -6.84
N VAL A 40 -6.75 -4.60 -6.19
CA VAL A 40 -7.02 -5.99 -6.59
C VAL A 40 -8.52 -6.28 -6.58
N GLU A 41 -9.25 -5.85 -5.55
CA GLU A 41 -10.70 -6.11 -5.49
C GLU A 41 -11.49 -5.37 -6.57
N ARG A 42 -11.01 -4.21 -7.03
CA ARG A 42 -11.57 -3.46 -8.15
C ARG A 42 -11.27 -4.14 -9.49
N VAL A 43 -10.02 -4.54 -9.72
CA VAL A 43 -9.56 -5.11 -11.00
C VAL A 43 -10.01 -6.56 -11.21
N GLU A 44 -10.11 -7.33 -10.13
CA GLU A 44 -10.58 -8.71 -10.14
C GLU A 44 -12.09 -8.85 -9.95
N GLY A 45 -12.80 -7.75 -9.62
CA GLY A 45 -14.25 -7.77 -9.43
C GLY A 45 -14.69 -8.49 -8.15
N PHE A 46 -13.85 -8.54 -7.12
CA PHE A 46 -14.19 -9.14 -5.82
C PHE A 46 -15.09 -8.26 -4.96
N CYS A 47 -15.35 -7.03 -5.37
CA CYS A 47 -16.30 -6.13 -4.74
C CYS A 47 -17.16 -5.42 -5.79
N LYS A 48 -18.34 -4.93 -5.37
CA LYS A 48 -19.21 -4.18 -6.27
C LYS A 48 -18.59 -2.82 -6.62
N PRO A 49 -18.91 -2.25 -7.79
CA PRO A 49 -18.42 -0.91 -8.16
C PRO A 49 -18.67 0.16 -7.11
N GLU A 50 -19.86 0.15 -6.52
CA GLU A 50 -20.27 1.06 -5.45
C GLU A 50 -19.38 0.97 -4.20
N ASP A 51 -18.89 -0.23 -3.88
CA ASP A 51 -18.09 -0.48 -2.68
C ASP A 51 -16.68 0.11 -2.81
N TRP A 52 -16.00 -0.11 -3.93
CA TRP A 52 -14.67 0.47 -4.11
C TRP A 52 -14.72 1.97 -4.40
N GLN A 53 -15.79 2.47 -5.01
CA GLN A 53 -15.97 3.92 -5.23
C GLN A 53 -16.15 4.68 -3.91
N ARG A 54 -16.91 4.11 -2.95
CA ARG A 54 -17.06 4.67 -1.60
C ARG A 54 -15.79 4.53 -0.77
N ALA A 55 -15.01 3.47 -0.99
CA ALA A 55 -13.81 3.16 -0.21
C ALA A 55 -12.75 4.27 -0.22
N TYR A 56 -12.68 5.11 -1.26
CA TYR A 56 -11.72 6.23 -1.27
C TYR A 56 -11.95 7.22 -0.12
N THR A 57 -13.21 7.57 0.15
CA THR A 57 -13.57 8.44 1.28
C THR A 57 -13.32 7.71 2.60
N GLU A 58 -13.74 6.44 2.70
CA GLU A 58 -13.54 5.62 3.90
C GLU A 58 -12.04 5.48 4.26
N ILE A 59 -11.16 5.37 3.26
CA ILE A 59 -9.70 5.33 3.43
C ILE A 59 -9.17 6.67 3.96
N ASN A 60 -9.61 7.78 3.37
CA ASN A 60 -9.18 9.11 3.81
C ASN A 60 -9.62 9.40 5.24
N ASP A 61 -10.88 9.07 5.59
CA ASP A 61 -11.41 9.20 6.95
C ASP A 61 -10.64 8.34 7.95
N PHE A 62 -10.29 7.11 7.54
CA PHE A 62 -9.50 6.20 8.36
C PHE A 62 -8.08 6.77 8.61
N GLU A 63 -7.39 7.23 7.58
CA GLU A 63 -6.06 7.82 7.70
C GLU A 63 -6.06 9.12 8.51
N GLU A 64 -7.13 9.90 8.40
CA GLU A 64 -7.35 11.07 9.25
C GLU A 64 -7.49 10.67 10.72
N GLN A 65 -8.28 9.65 11.03
CA GLN A 65 -8.41 9.14 12.41
C GLN A 65 -7.06 8.69 12.98
N LEU A 66 -6.22 8.03 12.18
CA LEU A 66 -4.86 7.66 12.58
C LEU A 66 -4.01 8.90 12.89
N THR A 67 -4.02 9.87 11.99
CA THR A 67 -3.20 11.08 12.12
C THR A 67 -3.63 11.96 13.29
N ARG A 68 -4.94 12.11 13.52
CA ARG A 68 -5.52 12.77 14.70
C ARG A 68 -5.05 12.11 16.02
N ASN A 69 -4.82 10.80 15.99
CA ASN A 69 -4.27 10.04 17.11
C ASN A 69 -2.73 10.02 17.17
N ARG A 70 -2.06 10.95 16.47
CA ARG A 70 -0.60 11.13 16.43
C ARG A 70 0.15 9.93 15.84
N ILE A 71 -0.51 9.15 14.99
CA ILE A 71 0.14 8.12 14.18
C ILE A 71 0.67 8.79 12.91
N VAL A 72 1.93 8.54 12.58
CA VAL A 72 2.53 8.99 11.32
C VAL A 72 2.24 7.94 10.26
N VAL A 73 1.47 8.31 9.24
CA VAL A 73 1.16 7.44 8.10
C VAL A 73 2.11 7.78 6.95
N ILE A 74 2.82 6.77 6.44
CA ILE A 74 3.73 6.91 5.30
C ILE A 74 3.35 5.86 4.26
N LYS A 75 3.01 6.29 3.04
CA LYS A 75 2.53 5.42 1.98
C LYS A 75 3.51 5.37 0.83
N PHE A 76 3.83 4.17 0.36
CA PHE A 76 4.79 3.95 -0.70
C PHE A 76 4.17 3.17 -1.85
N TRP A 77 4.24 3.74 -3.05
CA TRP A 77 3.99 2.99 -4.28
C TRP A 77 5.32 2.71 -4.97
N LEU A 78 5.67 1.43 -5.06
CA LEU A 78 6.93 0.99 -5.68
C LEU A 78 6.72 0.75 -7.17
N GLN A 79 6.97 1.77 -7.99
CA GLN A 79 6.75 1.71 -9.43
C GLN A 79 7.85 0.92 -10.14
N ILE A 80 7.46 0.00 -11.01
CA ILE A 80 8.34 -0.67 -11.97
C ILE A 80 7.77 -0.59 -13.38
N SER A 81 8.61 -0.70 -14.40
CA SER A 81 8.15 -0.81 -15.78
C SER A 81 7.58 -2.20 -16.06
N LYS A 82 6.71 -2.27 -17.08
CA LYS A 82 6.14 -3.53 -17.58
C LYS A 82 7.26 -4.51 -17.96
N ASP A 83 8.34 -4.03 -18.54
CA ASP A 83 9.48 -4.89 -18.94
C ASP A 83 10.29 -5.38 -17.74
N GLU A 84 10.54 -4.51 -16.76
CA GLU A 84 11.27 -4.88 -15.55
C GLU A 84 10.48 -5.90 -14.72
N GLN A 85 9.15 -5.79 -14.67
CA GLN A 85 8.31 -6.80 -14.05
C GLN A 85 8.48 -8.17 -14.73
N LEU A 86 8.45 -8.21 -16.07
CA LEU A 86 8.63 -9.45 -16.83
C LEU A 86 9.98 -10.09 -16.58
N ARG A 87 11.04 -9.26 -16.60
CA ARG A 87 12.40 -9.71 -16.33
C ARG A 87 12.51 -10.36 -14.95
N ARG A 88 11.90 -9.75 -13.93
CA ARG A 88 11.85 -10.29 -12.56
C ARG A 88 11.04 -11.57 -12.46
N PHE A 89 9.96 -11.71 -13.23
CA PHE A 89 9.15 -12.93 -13.25
C PHE A 89 9.95 -14.11 -13.81
N LYS A 90 10.60 -13.92 -14.96
CA LYS A 90 11.49 -14.91 -15.57
C LYS A 90 12.68 -15.27 -14.65
N GLU A 91 13.27 -14.29 -13.96
CA GLU A 91 14.35 -14.54 -13.00
C GLU A 91 13.87 -15.39 -11.80
N ARG A 92 12.65 -15.17 -11.31
CA ARG A 92 12.06 -15.94 -10.21
C ARG A 92 11.75 -17.38 -10.63
N GLU A 93 11.27 -17.58 -11.85
CA GLU A 93 11.01 -18.90 -12.42
C GLU A 93 12.32 -19.69 -12.62
N ALA A 94 13.38 -19.03 -13.08
CA ALA A 94 14.70 -19.65 -13.22
C ALA A 94 15.36 -20.00 -11.88
N THR A 95 15.08 -19.24 -10.81
CA THR A 95 15.69 -19.43 -9.49
C THR A 95 14.90 -20.44 -8.66
N GLU A 96 15.42 -21.66 -8.48
CA GLU A 96 14.75 -22.78 -7.80
C GLU A 96 14.09 -22.40 -6.46
N PHE A 97 14.82 -21.75 -5.56
CA PHE A 97 14.31 -21.35 -4.24
C PHE A 97 13.38 -20.11 -4.27
N LYS A 98 13.13 -19.49 -5.42
CA LYS A 98 12.17 -18.38 -5.57
C LYS A 98 10.94 -18.76 -6.39
N ARG A 99 10.90 -19.96 -6.99
CA ARG A 99 9.78 -20.42 -7.83
C ARG A 99 8.43 -20.36 -7.13
N PHE A 100 8.39 -20.66 -5.82
CA PHE A 100 7.16 -20.58 -5.04
C PHE A 100 6.53 -19.17 -4.97
N LYS A 101 7.27 -18.11 -5.37
CA LYS A 101 6.81 -16.71 -5.36
C LYS A 101 6.22 -16.25 -6.70
N ILE A 102 6.08 -17.14 -7.68
CA ILE A 102 5.37 -16.86 -8.92
C ILE A 102 4.26 -17.88 -9.10
N THR A 103 3.07 -17.38 -9.37
CA THR A 103 1.85 -18.16 -9.54
C THR A 103 1.19 -17.80 -10.87
N GLU A 104 0.27 -18.63 -11.35
CA GLU A 104 -0.54 -18.29 -12.54
C GLU A 104 -1.32 -16.99 -12.34
N GLU A 105 -1.70 -16.67 -11.11
CA GLU A 105 -2.35 -15.41 -10.75
C GLU A 105 -1.47 -14.20 -11.06
N ASP A 106 -0.16 -14.28 -10.85
CA ASP A 106 0.78 -13.19 -11.17
C ASP A 106 0.82 -12.89 -12.67
N TRP A 107 0.73 -13.92 -13.51
CA TRP A 107 0.68 -13.78 -14.97
C TRP A 107 -0.65 -13.18 -15.44
N ARG A 108 -1.78 -13.62 -14.89
CA ARG A 108 -3.10 -13.01 -15.17
C ARG A 108 -3.15 -11.54 -14.75
N ASN A 109 -2.60 -11.21 -13.58
CA ASN A 109 -2.53 -9.82 -13.10
C ASN A 109 -1.71 -8.93 -14.05
N ARG A 110 -0.68 -9.50 -14.68
CA ARG A 110 0.14 -8.79 -15.67
C ARG A 110 -0.62 -8.51 -16.98
N GLU A 111 -1.50 -9.40 -17.41
CA GLU A 111 -2.34 -9.15 -18.60
C GLU A 111 -3.25 -7.93 -18.40
N LYS A 112 -3.71 -7.73 -17.16
CA LYS A 112 -4.54 -6.58 -16.74
C LYS A 112 -3.72 -5.33 -16.38
N TRP A 113 -2.50 -5.18 -16.90
CA TRP A 113 -1.58 -4.09 -16.56
C TRP A 113 -2.23 -2.70 -16.64
N GLU A 114 -2.97 -2.42 -17.71
CA GLU A 114 -3.61 -1.11 -17.94
C GLU A 114 -4.68 -0.84 -16.87
N ALA A 115 -5.54 -1.81 -16.57
CA ALA A 115 -6.54 -1.69 -15.51
C ALA A 115 -5.90 -1.44 -14.13
N TYR A 116 -4.76 -2.06 -13.84
CA TYR A 116 -4.00 -1.78 -12.62
C TYR A 116 -3.38 -0.38 -12.64
N GLN A 117 -2.91 0.12 -13.79
CA GLN A 117 -2.39 1.49 -13.90
C GLN A 117 -3.48 2.51 -13.60
N ASP A 118 -4.68 2.35 -14.17
CA ASP A 118 -5.81 3.24 -13.93
C ASP A 118 -6.23 3.21 -12.45
N ALA A 119 -6.34 2.02 -11.87
CA ALA A 119 -6.69 1.85 -10.46
C ALA A 119 -5.66 2.52 -9.53
N VAL A 120 -4.37 2.44 -9.86
CA VAL A 120 -3.29 3.09 -9.11
C VAL A 120 -3.33 4.61 -9.27
N SER A 121 -3.59 5.11 -10.48
CA SER A 121 -3.73 6.55 -10.73
C SER A 121 -4.85 7.12 -9.87
N ASP A 122 -6.04 6.52 -9.93
CA ASP A 122 -7.19 6.94 -9.12
C ASP A 122 -6.91 6.83 -7.61
N MET A 123 -6.22 5.78 -7.18
CA MET A 123 -5.80 5.59 -5.79
C MET A 123 -4.91 6.73 -5.32
N VAL A 124 -3.87 7.07 -6.07
CA VAL A 124 -2.93 8.12 -5.68
C VAL A 124 -3.62 9.48 -5.72
N GLU A 125 -4.39 9.77 -6.77
CA GLU A 125 -5.09 11.03 -6.92
C GLU A 125 -6.11 11.27 -5.80
N ARG A 126 -6.94 10.28 -5.49
CA ARG A 126 -8.05 10.47 -4.53
C ARG A 126 -7.65 10.31 -3.07
N THR A 127 -6.48 9.74 -2.79
CA THR A 127 -6.06 9.46 -1.40
C THR A 127 -4.70 10.03 -1.01
N SER A 128 -4.00 10.72 -1.92
CA SER A 128 -2.79 11.48 -1.54
C SER A 128 -3.21 12.80 -0.89
N THR A 129 -3.39 12.79 0.43
CA THR A 129 -3.76 13.97 1.21
C THR A 129 -2.52 14.66 1.79
N GLU A 130 -2.66 15.90 2.27
CA GLU A 130 -1.56 16.60 2.94
C GLU A 130 -1.10 15.88 4.21
N ILE A 131 -2.03 15.26 4.94
CA ILE A 131 -1.75 14.57 6.20
C ILE A 131 -1.16 13.17 5.99
N ALA A 132 -1.48 12.52 4.87
CA ALA A 132 -1.00 11.20 4.49
C ALA A 132 -0.68 11.19 2.98
N PRO A 133 0.47 11.74 2.56
CA PRO A 133 0.83 11.79 1.15
C PRO A 133 1.29 10.42 0.63
N TRP A 134 1.10 10.19 -0.67
CA TRP A 134 1.72 9.07 -1.36
C TRP A 134 3.14 9.40 -1.82
N HIS A 135 4.06 8.46 -1.62
CA HIS A 135 5.41 8.52 -2.17
C HIS A 135 5.57 7.52 -3.31
N LEU A 136 5.67 8.04 -4.54
CA LEU A 136 6.00 7.25 -5.72
C LEU A 136 7.52 7.01 -5.76
N VAL A 137 7.93 5.76 -5.59
CA VAL A 137 9.34 5.35 -5.53
C VAL A 137 9.64 4.49 -6.75
N SER A 138 10.62 4.92 -7.55
CA SER A 138 11.12 4.10 -8.65
C SER A 138 11.84 2.88 -8.08
N SER A 139 11.33 1.69 -8.39
CA SER A 139 11.89 0.41 -7.95
C SER A 139 12.54 -0.34 -9.11
N GLN A 140 12.91 0.35 -10.20
CA GLN A 140 13.68 -0.25 -11.31
C GLN A 140 14.99 -0.84 -10.80
N ASP A 141 15.75 -0.05 -10.03
CA ASP A 141 16.84 -0.54 -9.19
C ASP A 141 16.35 -0.71 -7.74
N LYS A 142 16.45 -1.94 -7.23
CA LYS A 142 16.05 -2.29 -5.86
C LYS A 142 16.86 -1.54 -4.80
N ARG A 143 18.15 -1.30 -5.03
CA ARG A 143 19.04 -0.58 -4.10
C ARG A 143 18.64 0.88 -4.00
N CYS A 144 18.46 1.55 -5.14
CA CYS A 144 18.01 2.94 -5.17
C CYS A 144 16.63 3.10 -4.52
N GLY A 145 15.68 2.23 -4.85
CA GLY A 145 14.34 2.27 -4.24
C GLY A 145 14.37 2.09 -2.72
N ARG A 146 15.22 1.18 -2.20
CA ARG A 146 15.40 1.01 -0.74
C ARG A 146 15.98 2.25 -0.08
N LEU A 147 17.01 2.86 -0.67
CA LEU A 147 17.61 4.09 -0.16
C LEU A 147 16.59 5.24 -0.14
N GLN A 148 15.80 5.38 -1.20
CA GLN A 148 14.75 6.40 -1.28
C GLN A 148 13.69 6.19 -0.20
N VAL A 149 13.21 4.96 0.01
CA VAL A 149 12.25 4.65 1.09
C VAL A 149 12.83 4.98 2.45
N LEU A 150 14.05 4.53 2.76
CA LEU A 150 14.69 4.80 4.05
C LEU A 150 14.85 6.29 4.30
N ARG A 151 15.26 7.06 3.29
CA ARG A 151 15.37 8.51 3.37
C ARG A 151 14.04 9.17 3.69
N ILE A 152 12.97 8.82 2.96
CA ILE A 152 11.63 9.36 3.19
C ILE A 152 11.12 9.03 4.60
N VAL A 153 11.35 7.81 5.08
CA VAL A 153 10.98 7.41 6.44
C VAL A 153 11.70 8.28 7.47
N THR A 154 13.03 8.39 7.37
CA THR A 154 13.83 9.17 8.32
C THR A 154 13.40 10.65 8.32
N GLU A 155 13.31 11.28 7.14
CA GLU A 155 12.92 12.69 7.01
C GLU A 155 11.50 12.95 7.56
N THR A 156 10.58 12.01 7.38
CA THR A 156 9.20 12.15 7.86
C THR A 156 9.13 11.98 9.38
N LEU A 157 9.86 11.03 9.94
CA LEU A 157 9.95 10.85 11.40
C LEU A 157 10.63 12.04 12.07
N GLU A 158 11.72 12.56 11.52
CA GLU A 158 12.38 13.76 12.06
C GLU A 158 11.44 14.96 12.10
N ARG A 159 10.67 15.20 11.02
CA ARG A 159 9.66 16.26 10.98
C ARG A 159 8.56 16.05 12.02
N ALA A 160 8.06 14.82 12.15
CA ALA A 160 7.04 14.49 13.13
C ALA A 160 7.53 14.68 14.57
N LEU A 161 8.76 14.27 14.88
CA LEU A 161 9.37 14.45 16.20
C LEU A 161 9.60 15.93 16.52
N LYS A 162 10.09 16.73 15.56
CA LYS A 162 10.23 18.19 15.71
C LYS A 162 8.88 18.86 15.99
N LYS A 163 7.82 18.48 15.27
CA LYS A 163 6.46 19.00 15.50
C LYS A 163 5.94 18.60 16.90
N ALA A 164 6.18 17.36 17.31
CA ALA A 164 5.78 16.87 18.63
C ALA A 164 6.53 17.55 19.78
N ALA A 165 7.80 17.94 19.58
CA ALA A 165 8.58 18.70 20.56
C ALA A 165 8.02 20.13 20.74
N LYS A 166 7.71 20.82 19.64
CA LYS A 166 7.15 22.18 19.66
C LYS A 166 5.76 22.28 20.30
N GLY A 167 4.92 21.25 20.16
CA GLY A 167 3.58 21.24 20.76
C GLY A 167 3.54 20.85 22.25
N ARG A 168 4.70 20.72 22.90
CA ARG A 168 4.83 20.48 24.36
C ARG A 168 5.25 21.73 25.13
N GLU A 169 5.62 22.80 24.43
CA GLU A 169 5.81 24.16 24.96
C GLU A 169 4.47 24.91 24.93
#